data_AF-A0AA97AVJ8-F1
#
_entry.id   AF-A0AA97AVJ8-F1
#
_cell.length_a   1.000
_cell.length_b   1.000
_cell.length_c   1.000
_cell.angle_alpha   90.00
_cell.angle_beta   90.00
_cell.angle_gamma   90.00
#
_symmetry.space_group_name_H-M   'P 1'
#
loop_
_entity.id
_entity.type
_entity.pdbx_description
1 polymer ?
#
loop_
_entity_poly.entity_id
_entity_poly.type
_entity_poly.pdbx_seq_one_letter_code
_entity_poly.pdbx_strand_id
1 'polypeptide(L)'
;MAQFNEYHLDPKQFSFLNLLQENWQAIRDEFISFRQNASPEEIELAFNVMGPKSKTIKTKGKSKYSAFGVLFQGMFIEQYIQAHHLTYPQYELQNVSEKVLELRNHYFPKLATAIAQTNALYEDVLRNVYFGTFLPGLDVKLHVNYNPHMNRGYLGLIVPEGDIAMKICHDKLYWHEGEFMVLDHSYPHCPHNYTDHERTVLVVDFFKTDQPREDVVRFEQELVKQRMAEDPYSLGVFGKNDKAKPEDFVLYGLSHQLEWDKGLGA
;
A
#
# COMPACT_ATOMS: atom_id res chain seq x y z
N MET A 1 19.50 -14.01 -13.06
CA MET A 1 19.27 -13.80 -11.61
C MET A 1 18.77 -12.37 -11.47
N ALA A 2 17.77 -12.12 -10.61
CA ALA A 2 17.34 -10.75 -10.35
C ALA A 2 18.53 -9.92 -9.84
N GLN A 3 18.69 -8.71 -10.36
CA GLN A 3 19.72 -7.77 -9.90
C GLN A 3 19.08 -6.88 -8.83
N PHE A 4 19.63 -6.93 -7.63
CA PHE A 4 19.22 -6.09 -6.49
C PHE A 4 20.22 -4.96 -6.30
N ASN A 5 19.73 -3.81 -5.82
CA ASN A 5 20.49 -2.56 -5.66
C ASN A 5 19.90 -1.75 -4.48
N GLU A 6 20.24 -0.47 -4.37
CA GLU A 6 19.81 0.39 -3.27
C GLU A 6 18.30 0.66 -3.19
N TYR A 7 17.54 0.49 -4.28
CA TYR A 7 16.08 0.72 -4.31
C TYR A 7 15.27 -0.53 -4.65
N HIS A 8 15.89 -1.58 -5.17
CA HIS A 8 15.31 -2.91 -5.39
C HIS A 8 16.03 -3.93 -4.52
N LEU A 9 15.42 -4.26 -3.38
CA LEU A 9 16.04 -5.05 -2.32
C LEU A 9 15.73 -6.54 -2.49
N ASP A 10 16.65 -7.42 -2.08
CA ASP A 10 16.45 -8.86 -2.13
C ASP A 10 15.42 -9.31 -1.08
N PRO A 11 14.24 -9.86 -1.49
CA PRO A 11 13.23 -10.32 -0.54
C PRO A 11 13.75 -11.36 0.46
N LYS A 12 14.77 -12.15 0.09
CA LYS A 12 15.37 -13.18 0.96
C LYS A 12 16.02 -12.62 2.22
N GLN A 13 16.33 -11.32 2.24
CA GLN A 13 16.86 -10.63 3.42
C GLN A 13 15.77 -10.42 4.50
N PHE A 14 14.49 -10.52 4.12
CA PHE A 14 13.34 -10.20 4.97
C PHE A 14 12.53 -11.45 5.29
N SER A 15 13.12 -12.38 6.04
CA SER A 15 12.48 -13.67 6.37
C SER A 15 11.10 -13.55 7.05
N PHE A 16 10.82 -12.43 7.70
CA PHE A 16 9.49 -12.14 8.26
C PHE A 16 8.38 -12.02 7.20
N LEU A 17 8.72 -11.83 5.93
CA LEU A 17 7.75 -11.84 4.82
C LEU A 17 7.33 -13.27 4.43
N ASN A 18 8.09 -14.30 4.82
CA ASN A 18 7.85 -15.68 4.38
C ASN A 18 6.46 -16.17 4.75
N LEU A 19 5.95 -15.82 5.94
CA LEU A 19 4.63 -16.30 6.36
C LEU A 19 3.51 -15.75 5.47
N LEU A 20 3.61 -14.49 5.03
CA LEU A 20 2.69 -13.93 4.04
C LEU A 20 2.90 -14.56 2.67
N GLN A 21 4.15 -14.78 2.27
CA GLN A 21 4.48 -15.36 0.97
C GLN A 21 4.00 -16.81 0.85
N GLU A 22 4.22 -17.65 1.85
CA GLU A 22 3.79 -19.06 1.86
C GLU A 22 2.26 -19.20 1.83
N ASN A 23 1.54 -18.22 2.40
CA ASN A 23 0.08 -18.18 2.41
C ASN A 23 -0.53 -17.34 1.27
N TRP A 24 0.25 -16.98 0.25
CA TRP A 24 -0.20 -16.04 -0.80
C TRP A 24 -1.49 -16.48 -1.51
N GLN A 25 -1.66 -17.78 -1.75
CA GLN A 25 -2.86 -18.32 -2.40
C GLN A 25 -4.09 -18.14 -1.52
N ALA A 26 -3.99 -18.46 -0.23
CA ALA A 26 -5.08 -18.27 0.71
C ALA A 26 -5.47 -16.78 0.83
N ILE A 27 -4.48 -15.89 0.89
CA ILE A 27 -4.71 -14.44 0.94
C ILE A 27 -5.37 -13.93 -0.35
N ARG A 28 -4.94 -14.43 -1.52
CA ARG A 28 -5.58 -14.12 -2.81
C ARG A 28 -7.02 -14.61 -2.83
N ASP A 29 -7.27 -15.83 -2.38
CA ASP A 29 -8.60 -16.45 -2.41
C ASP A 29 -9.56 -15.72 -1.44
N GLU A 30 -9.06 -15.21 -0.31
CA GLU A 30 -9.80 -14.28 0.58
C GLU A 30 -10.20 -12.99 -0.14
N PHE A 31 -9.28 -12.36 -0.86
CA PHE A 31 -9.58 -11.17 -1.66
C PHE A 31 -10.62 -11.45 -2.76
N ILE A 32 -10.50 -12.58 -3.46
CA ILE A 32 -11.47 -13.01 -4.49
C ILE A 32 -12.84 -13.25 -3.85
N SER A 33 -12.89 -13.96 -2.72
CA SER A 33 -14.13 -14.24 -1.99
C SER A 33 -14.83 -12.95 -1.56
N PHE A 34 -14.08 -11.99 -1.00
CA PHE A 34 -14.61 -10.66 -0.68
C PHE A 34 -15.22 -9.99 -1.92
N ARG A 35 -14.51 -9.97 -3.04
CA ARG A 35 -14.98 -9.33 -4.28
C ARG A 35 -16.24 -9.98 -4.85
N GLN A 36 -16.43 -11.27 -4.64
CA GLN A 36 -17.57 -12.02 -5.18
C GLN A 36 -18.79 -12.02 -4.26
N ASN A 37 -18.57 -12.02 -2.94
CA ASN A 37 -19.61 -12.32 -1.96
C ASN A 37 -20.00 -11.12 -1.09
N ALA A 38 -19.18 -10.07 -1.03
CA ALA A 38 -19.47 -8.90 -0.21
C ALA A 38 -20.68 -8.11 -0.72
N SER A 39 -21.52 -7.66 0.22
CA SER A 39 -22.63 -6.77 -0.09
C SER A 39 -22.12 -5.41 -0.60
N PRO A 40 -22.93 -4.64 -1.34
CA PRO A 40 -22.56 -3.28 -1.73
C PRO A 40 -22.12 -2.41 -0.55
N GLU A 41 -22.79 -2.54 0.60
CA GLU A 41 -22.47 -1.81 1.82
C GLU A 41 -21.12 -2.24 2.43
N GLU A 42 -20.80 -3.53 2.42
CA GLU A 42 -19.51 -4.05 2.88
C GLU A 42 -18.36 -3.58 1.96
N ILE A 43 -18.59 -3.60 0.65
CA ILE A 43 -17.64 -3.06 -0.34
C ILE A 43 -17.40 -1.58 -0.09
N GLU A 44 -18.47 -0.80 0.08
CA GLU A 44 -18.36 0.63 0.37
C GLU A 44 -17.60 0.88 1.67
N LEU A 45 -17.92 0.15 2.74
CA LEU A 45 -17.24 0.23 4.03
C LEU A 45 -15.74 -0.05 3.89
N ALA A 46 -15.37 -1.14 3.21
CA ALA A 46 -13.96 -1.50 3.02
C ALA A 46 -13.18 -0.39 2.28
N PHE A 47 -13.70 0.11 1.16
CA PHE A 47 -13.00 1.13 0.39
C PHE A 47 -13.02 2.51 1.06
N ASN A 48 -14.03 2.84 1.87
CA ASN A 48 -14.15 4.14 2.51
C ASN A 48 -13.47 4.25 3.88
N VAL A 49 -13.44 3.16 4.63
CA VAL A 49 -12.93 3.14 6.02
C VAL A 49 -11.59 2.41 6.11
N MET A 50 -11.47 1.27 5.44
CA MET A 50 -10.30 0.40 5.54
C MET A 50 -9.20 0.75 4.52
N GLY A 51 -9.36 1.83 3.76
CA GLY A 51 -8.41 2.26 2.73
C GLY A 51 -7.76 3.61 3.03
N PRO A 52 -6.42 3.73 2.94
CA PRO A 52 -5.75 5.00 3.16
C PRO A 52 -6.11 5.98 2.04
N LYS A 53 -6.68 7.13 2.39
CA LYS A 53 -7.02 8.17 1.44
C LYS A 53 -5.77 8.99 1.09
N SER A 54 -5.54 9.19 -0.21
CA SER A 54 -4.45 10.03 -0.71
C SER A 54 -4.99 11.11 -1.64
N LYS A 55 -4.45 12.32 -1.50
CA LYS A 55 -4.65 13.44 -2.43
C LYS A 55 -3.41 13.69 -3.30
N THR A 56 -2.33 12.94 -3.09
CA THR A 56 -1.02 13.17 -3.73
C THR A 56 -0.79 12.31 -4.97
N ILE A 57 -1.40 11.12 -5.04
CA ILE A 57 -1.28 10.24 -6.20
C ILE A 57 -2.09 10.81 -7.36
N LYS A 58 -1.39 11.14 -8.45
CA LYS A 58 -2.00 11.67 -9.69
C LYS A 58 -1.97 10.61 -10.78
N THR A 59 -3.12 10.35 -11.38
CA THR A 59 -3.31 9.37 -12.45
C THR A 59 -3.89 10.01 -13.71
N LYS A 60 -3.58 9.48 -14.89
CA LYS A 60 -4.24 9.91 -16.14
C LYS A 60 -5.67 9.33 -16.24
N GLY A 61 -6.67 10.11 -15.83
CA GLY A 61 -8.09 9.74 -15.80
C GLY A 61 -8.67 9.56 -14.39
N LYS A 62 -9.98 9.31 -14.28
CA LYS A 62 -10.66 9.13 -12.99
C LYS A 62 -10.39 7.74 -12.39
N SER A 63 -10.08 7.71 -11.08
CA SER A 63 -10.12 6.55 -10.17
C SER A 63 -9.64 5.20 -10.73
N LYS A 64 -8.43 5.15 -11.28
CA LYS A 64 -7.83 3.90 -11.80
C LYS A 64 -7.03 3.08 -10.78
N TYR A 65 -7.07 3.50 -9.52
CA TYR A 65 -6.40 2.84 -8.40
C TYR A 65 -7.36 2.70 -7.23
N SER A 66 -7.38 1.53 -6.60
CA SER A 66 -8.15 1.28 -5.38
C SER A 66 -7.29 0.55 -4.35
N ALA A 67 -7.50 0.86 -3.07
CA ALA A 67 -6.78 0.24 -1.98
C ALA A 67 -7.63 0.15 -0.70
N PHE A 68 -7.55 -0.98 -0.02
CA PHE A 68 -8.06 -1.20 1.33
C PHE A 68 -7.27 -2.31 2.01
N GLY A 69 -7.23 -2.32 3.34
CA GLY A 69 -6.41 -3.27 4.08
C GLY A 69 -6.87 -3.48 5.50
N VAL A 70 -6.03 -4.21 6.24
CA VAL A 70 -6.40 -4.67 7.59
C VAL A 70 -5.43 -4.17 8.65
N LEU A 71 -4.21 -3.75 8.30
CA LEU A 71 -3.19 -3.26 9.23
C LEU A 71 -2.70 -1.88 8.80
N PHE A 72 -2.64 -0.93 9.74
CA PHE A 72 -2.09 0.41 9.54
C PHE A 72 -1.32 0.88 10.77
N GLN A 73 -0.11 1.39 10.57
CA GLN A 73 0.82 1.82 11.62
C GLN A 73 0.95 0.77 12.76
N GLY A 74 1.03 -0.50 12.40
CA GLY A 74 1.18 -1.63 13.32
C GLY A 74 -0.09 -2.02 14.11
N MET A 75 -1.24 -1.39 13.84
CA MET A 75 -2.52 -1.73 14.47
C MET A 75 -3.49 -2.30 13.45
N PHE A 76 -4.29 -3.30 13.84
CA PHE A 76 -5.41 -3.69 12.98
C PHE A 76 -6.41 -2.54 12.86
N ILE A 77 -7.08 -2.41 11.71
CA ILE A 77 -7.88 -1.23 11.37
C ILE A 77 -8.94 -0.88 12.41
N GLU A 78 -9.61 -1.88 13.01
CA GLU A 78 -10.57 -1.63 14.10
C GLU A 78 -9.90 -1.02 15.33
N GLN A 79 -8.70 -1.48 15.67
CA GLN A 79 -7.91 -1.00 16.81
C GLN A 79 -7.38 0.40 16.51
N TYR A 80 -6.94 0.65 15.28
CA TYR A 80 -6.48 1.95 14.81
C TYR A 80 -7.59 3.01 14.92
N ILE A 81 -8.79 2.68 14.45
CA ILE A 81 -9.97 3.57 14.54
C ILE A 81 -10.28 3.91 16.00
N GLN A 82 -10.22 2.91 16.89
CA GLN A 82 -10.48 3.10 18.33
C GLN A 82 -9.39 3.96 18.99
N ALA A 83 -8.12 3.64 18.75
CA ALA A 83 -6.97 4.32 19.35
C ALA A 83 -6.87 5.80 18.93
N HIS A 84 -7.29 6.12 17.71
CA HIS A 84 -7.27 7.48 17.17
C HIS A 84 -8.61 8.20 17.24
N HIS A 85 -9.64 7.58 17.82
CA HIS A 85 -11.00 8.12 17.91
C HIS A 85 -11.55 8.63 16.57
N LEU A 86 -11.32 7.87 15.50
CA LEU A 86 -11.76 8.25 14.16
C LEU A 86 -13.29 8.16 14.05
N THR A 87 -13.89 9.22 13.52
CA THR A 87 -15.31 9.27 13.21
C THR A 87 -15.52 9.26 11.70
N TYR A 88 -16.61 8.65 11.26
CA TYR A 88 -16.99 8.60 9.86
C TYR A 88 -18.43 9.09 9.75
N PRO A 89 -18.66 10.37 9.38
CA PRO A 89 -19.99 10.99 9.38
C PRO A 89 -21.08 10.18 8.69
N GLN A 90 -20.73 9.56 7.56
CA GLN A 90 -21.63 8.71 6.78
C GLN A 90 -22.05 7.41 7.48
N TYR A 91 -21.40 7.05 8.58
CA TYR A 91 -21.68 5.87 9.39
C TYR A 91 -21.99 6.23 10.86
N GLU A 92 -22.37 7.47 11.17
CA GLU A 92 -22.55 7.98 12.55
C GLU A 92 -23.44 7.13 13.47
N LEU A 93 -24.43 6.43 12.90
CA LEU A 93 -25.34 5.56 13.64
C LEU A 93 -24.79 4.13 13.86
N GLN A 94 -23.61 3.83 13.33
CA GLN A 94 -22.98 2.51 13.35
C GLN A 94 -21.69 2.53 14.16
N ASN A 95 -21.43 1.45 14.91
CA ASN A 95 -20.13 1.23 15.50
C ASN A 95 -19.14 0.80 14.41
N VAL A 96 -18.50 1.77 13.76
CA VAL A 96 -17.61 1.54 12.62
C VAL A 96 -16.49 0.56 12.96
N SER A 97 -15.89 0.69 14.17
CA SER A 97 -14.81 -0.21 14.60
C SER A 97 -15.25 -1.68 14.69
N GLU A 98 -16.46 -1.92 15.20
CA GLU A 98 -17.05 -3.26 15.29
C GLU A 98 -17.41 -3.81 13.90
N LYS A 99 -17.96 -2.96 13.03
CA LYS A 99 -18.30 -3.34 11.65
C LYS A 99 -17.07 -3.74 10.83
N VAL A 100 -15.97 -3.01 10.92
CA VAL A 100 -14.75 -3.39 10.21
C VAL A 100 -14.08 -4.62 10.83
N LEU A 101 -14.23 -4.85 12.14
CA LEU A 101 -13.79 -6.09 12.79
C LEU A 101 -14.59 -7.30 12.28
N GLU A 102 -15.91 -7.19 12.21
CA GLU A 102 -16.80 -8.22 11.64
C GLU A 102 -16.38 -8.56 10.20
N LEU A 103 -16.20 -7.53 9.37
CA LEU A 103 -15.79 -7.68 7.97
C LEU A 103 -14.41 -8.34 7.85
N ARG A 104 -13.43 -7.90 8.66
CA ARG A 104 -12.10 -8.50 8.70
C ARG A 104 -12.13 -9.97 9.10
N ASN A 105 -12.91 -10.32 10.12
CA ASN A 105 -13.03 -11.70 10.59
C ASN A 105 -13.78 -12.58 9.59
N HIS A 106 -14.73 -12.02 8.85
CA HIS A 106 -15.49 -12.76 7.85
C HIS A 106 -14.67 -13.05 6.59
N TYR A 107 -13.97 -12.04 6.05
CA TYR A 107 -13.33 -12.15 4.73
C TYR A 107 -11.81 -12.34 4.77
N PHE A 108 -11.11 -11.90 5.82
CA PHE A 108 -9.64 -11.89 5.87
C PHE A 108 -9.00 -12.60 7.09
N PRO A 109 -9.53 -13.75 7.57
CA PRO A 109 -8.99 -14.41 8.77
C PRO A 109 -7.56 -14.96 8.60
N LYS A 110 -7.19 -15.48 7.43
CA LYS A 110 -5.85 -16.02 7.14
C LYS A 110 -4.83 -14.90 7.03
N LEU A 111 -5.16 -13.83 6.31
CA LEU A 111 -4.32 -12.63 6.28
C LEU A 111 -4.10 -12.07 7.70
N ALA A 112 -5.16 -11.91 8.49
CA ALA A 112 -5.06 -11.42 9.86
C ALA A 112 -4.20 -12.34 10.75
N THR A 113 -4.34 -13.66 10.61
CA THR A 113 -3.53 -14.65 11.35
C THR A 113 -2.05 -14.53 10.98
N ALA A 114 -1.73 -14.45 9.69
CA ALA A 114 -0.34 -14.34 9.22
C ALA A 114 0.32 -13.05 9.69
N ILE A 115 -0.42 -11.93 9.69
CA ILE A 115 0.05 -10.64 10.22
C ILE A 115 0.34 -10.75 11.72
N ALA A 116 -0.62 -11.26 12.51
CA ALA A 116 -0.49 -11.36 13.96
C ALA A 116 0.69 -12.26 14.36
N GLN A 117 0.86 -13.40 13.69
CA GLN A 117 2.00 -14.29 13.91
C GLN A 117 3.33 -13.64 13.54
N THR A 118 3.39 -12.95 12.41
CA THR A 118 4.62 -12.24 11.98
C THR A 118 5.00 -11.17 12.99
N ASN A 119 4.07 -10.30 13.37
CA ASN A 119 4.36 -9.22 14.31
C ASN A 119 4.71 -9.73 15.72
N ALA A 120 4.11 -10.84 16.16
CA ALA A 120 4.50 -11.49 17.42
C ALA A 120 5.92 -12.07 17.37
N LEU A 121 6.37 -12.60 16.23
CA LEU A 121 7.70 -13.20 16.07
C LEU A 121 8.81 -12.16 15.81
N TYR A 122 8.46 -11.00 15.24
CA TYR A 122 9.42 -10.02 14.74
C TYR A 122 9.19 -8.60 15.28
N GLU A 123 8.70 -8.49 16.52
CA GLU A 123 8.59 -7.22 17.26
C GLU A 123 7.83 -6.14 16.48
N ASP A 124 6.60 -6.43 16.05
CA ASP A 124 5.71 -5.49 15.34
C ASP A 124 6.34 -4.85 14.09
N VAL A 125 7.14 -5.64 13.35
CA VAL A 125 7.86 -5.17 12.15
C VAL A 125 6.95 -4.72 11.01
N LEU A 126 5.79 -5.36 10.81
CA LEU A 126 4.83 -4.99 9.77
C LEU A 126 4.04 -3.75 10.22
N ARG A 127 4.00 -2.75 9.34
CA ARG A 127 3.37 -1.45 9.63
C ARG A 127 2.05 -1.29 8.91
N ASN A 128 2.03 -1.48 7.59
CA ASN A 128 0.82 -1.38 6.80
C ASN A 128 0.64 -2.64 5.95
N VAL A 129 -0.56 -3.22 5.94
CA VAL A 129 -0.89 -4.37 5.11
C VAL A 129 -2.24 -4.16 4.45
N TYR A 130 -2.21 -3.93 3.14
CA TYR A 130 -3.41 -3.59 2.36
C TYR A 130 -3.33 -4.10 0.92
N PHE A 131 -4.48 -4.43 0.35
CA PHE A 131 -4.62 -4.74 -1.07
C PHE A 131 -4.52 -3.47 -1.88
N GLY A 132 -3.70 -3.48 -2.92
CA GLY A 132 -3.61 -2.40 -3.91
C GLY A 132 -3.96 -2.93 -5.29
N THR A 133 -5.01 -2.39 -5.91
CA THR A 133 -5.49 -2.80 -7.22
C THR A 133 -5.29 -1.71 -8.27
N PHE A 134 -4.64 -2.08 -9.36
CA PHE A 134 -4.50 -1.25 -10.55
C PHE A 134 -5.59 -1.63 -11.55
N LEU A 135 -6.44 -0.68 -11.90
CA LEU A 135 -7.42 -0.86 -12.96
C LEU A 135 -6.78 -0.73 -14.35
N PRO A 136 -7.42 -1.27 -15.41
CA PRO A 136 -6.96 -1.10 -16.79
C PRO A 136 -6.67 0.35 -17.16
N GLY A 137 -5.54 0.55 -17.84
CA GLY A 137 -5.06 1.86 -18.29
C GLY A 137 -4.57 2.80 -17.17
N LEU A 138 -4.24 2.29 -15.98
CA LEU A 138 -3.60 3.10 -14.92
C LEU A 138 -2.24 3.60 -15.40
N ASP A 139 -1.99 4.89 -15.19
CA ASP A 139 -0.70 5.52 -15.40
C ASP A 139 -0.45 6.52 -14.27
N VAL A 140 0.49 6.19 -13.37
CA VAL A 140 0.77 7.00 -12.18
C VAL A 140 1.95 7.94 -12.46
N LYS A 141 1.77 9.22 -12.15
CA LYS A 141 2.84 10.22 -12.28
C LYS A 141 4.01 9.87 -11.36
N LEU A 142 5.23 10.21 -11.77
CA LEU A 142 6.43 10.07 -10.95
C LEU A 142 6.23 10.74 -9.59
N HIS A 143 6.47 9.97 -8.54
CA HIS A 143 6.38 10.40 -7.16
C HIS A 143 7.41 9.67 -6.31
N VAL A 144 7.54 10.13 -5.07
CA VAL A 144 8.29 9.46 -4.00
C VAL A 144 7.33 9.28 -2.84
N ASN A 145 7.56 8.32 -1.96
CA ASN A 145 6.88 8.25 -0.68
C ASN A 145 7.87 8.59 0.43
N TYR A 146 7.60 9.63 1.20
CA TYR A 146 8.50 10.04 2.28
C TYR A 146 8.30 9.16 3.52
N ASN A 147 8.95 7.99 3.52
CA ASN A 147 8.92 7.01 4.60
C ASN A 147 10.33 6.47 4.91
N PRO A 148 11.28 7.29 5.37
CA PRO A 148 12.68 6.87 5.54
C PRO A 148 12.90 5.74 6.57
N HIS A 149 11.90 5.43 7.37
CA HIS A 149 11.89 4.39 8.40
C HIS A 149 11.34 3.04 7.90
N MET A 150 10.82 2.96 6.67
CA MET A 150 10.20 1.74 6.12
C MET A 150 10.70 1.38 4.73
N ASN A 151 10.65 0.09 4.42
CA ASN A 151 10.64 -0.43 3.06
C ASN A 151 9.23 -0.93 2.71
N ARG A 152 8.95 -1.07 1.41
CA ARG A 152 7.67 -1.59 0.91
C ARG A 152 7.87 -2.88 0.13
N GLY A 153 7.19 -3.93 0.56
CA GLY A 153 7.01 -5.17 -0.19
C GLY A 153 5.70 -5.18 -0.97
N TYR A 154 5.72 -5.84 -2.12
CA TYR A 154 4.56 -6.15 -2.95
C TYR A 154 4.50 -7.64 -3.20
N LEU A 155 3.56 -8.35 -2.58
CA LEU A 155 3.28 -9.74 -2.91
C LEU A 155 2.29 -9.80 -4.07
N GLY A 156 2.69 -10.40 -5.19
CA GLY A 156 1.80 -10.61 -6.33
C GLY A 156 0.65 -11.57 -5.98
N LEU A 157 -0.60 -11.11 -6.15
CA LEU A 157 -1.78 -11.96 -5.92
C LEU A 157 -2.49 -12.29 -7.23
N ILE A 158 -2.81 -11.28 -8.02
CA ILE A 158 -3.44 -11.42 -9.34
C ILE A 158 -2.63 -10.54 -10.29
N VAL A 159 -1.86 -11.16 -11.19
CA VAL A 159 -0.96 -10.42 -12.10
C VAL A 159 -1.26 -10.81 -13.55
N PRO A 160 -1.87 -9.91 -14.36
CA PRO A 160 -2.16 -10.22 -15.74
C PRO A 160 -0.91 -10.22 -16.60
N GLU A 161 -0.95 -10.97 -17.70
CA GLU A 161 0.06 -10.87 -18.76
C GLU A 161 -0.06 -9.51 -19.48
N GLY A 162 1.08 -8.97 -19.91
CA GLY A 162 1.14 -7.75 -20.72
C GLY A 162 1.99 -6.63 -20.11
N ASP A 163 1.75 -5.39 -20.56
CA ASP A 163 2.54 -4.23 -20.12
C ASP A 163 2.02 -3.65 -18.80
N ILE A 164 2.51 -4.24 -17.72
CA ILE A 164 2.29 -3.80 -16.36
C ILE A 164 3.62 -3.84 -15.61
N ALA A 165 4.02 -2.72 -15.02
CA ALA A 165 5.32 -2.64 -14.34
C ALA A 165 5.38 -1.57 -13.26
N MET A 166 6.30 -1.76 -12.34
CA MET A 166 6.83 -0.70 -11.50
C MET A 166 8.05 -0.12 -12.20
N LYS A 167 7.98 1.15 -12.62
CA LYS A 167 9.17 1.90 -13.00
C LYS A 167 9.72 2.60 -11.77
N ILE A 168 10.96 2.33 -11.42
CA ILE A 168 11.65 2.96 -10.28
C ILE A 168 13.04 3.36 -10.74
N CYS A 169 13.36 4.64 -10.63
CA CYS A 169 14.57 5.23 -11.21
C CYS A 169 14.76 4.83 -12.69
N HIS A 170 15.80 4.05 -13.00
CA HIS A 170 16.11 3.58 -14.36
C HIS A 170 15.57 2.18 -14.66
N ASP A 171 15.04 1.48 -13.66
CA ASP A 171 14.63 0.09 -13.76
C ASP A 171 13.12 -0.03 -14.03
N LYS A 172 12.78 -1.07 -14.79
CA LYS A 172 11.40 -1.51 -15.01
C LYS A 172 11.26 -2.91 -14.43
N LEU A 173 10.55 -3.01 -13.32
CA LEU A 173 10.35 -4.22 -12.54
C LEU A 173 8.94 -4.77 -12.75
N TYR A 174 8.80 -6.09 -12.67
CA TYR A 174 7.55 -6.81 -12.95
C TYR A 174 7.12 -7.62 -11.74
N TRP A 175 5.82 -7.63 -11.45
CA TRP A 175 5.25 -8.48 -10.40
C TRP A 175 5.09 -9.91 -10.90
N HIS A 176 5.18 -10.86 -9.98
CA HIS A 176 4.89 -12.26 -10.22
C HIS A 176 4.00 -12.80 -9.09
N GLU A 177 3.01 -13.62 -9.43
CA GLU A 177 2.13 -14.21 -8.42
C GLU A 177 2.93 -15.06 -7.42
N GLY A 178 2.66 -14.88 -6.13
CA GLY A 178 3.37 -15.56 -5.04
C GLY A 178 4.79 -15.06 -4.77
N GLU A 179 5.26 -14.03 -5.45
CA GLU A 179 6.58 -13.45 -5.24
C GLU A 179 6.50 -12.03 -4.67
N PHE A 180 7.44 -11.71 -3.78
CA PHE A 180 7.63 -10.36 -3.28
C PHE A 180 8.56 -9.56 -4.20
N MET A 181 8.15 -8.34 -4.54
CA MET A 181 9.04 -7.27 -4.98
C MET A 181 9.23 -6.30 -3.81
N VAL A 182 10.46 -6.10 -3.33
CA VAL A 182 10.75 -5.22 -2.20
C VAL A 182 11.51 -3.99 -2.66
N LEU A 183 11.01 -2.81 -2.32
CA LEU A 183 11.55 -1.54 -2.79
C LEU A 183 11.79 -0.55 -1.64
N ASP A 184 12.83 0.27 -1.78
CA ASP A 184 12.91 1.54 -1.07
C ASP A 184 12.09 2.59 -1.83
N HIS A 185 10.93 2.88 -1.27
CA HIS A 185 9.93 3.77 -1.87
C HIS A 185 10.23 5.27 -1.73
N SER A 186 11.35 5.63 -1.08
CA SER A 186 11.86 7.00 -1.09
C SER A 186 12.46 7.39 -2.44
N TYR A 187 12.79 6.41 -3.29
CA TYR A 187 13.28 6.64 -4.64
C TYR A 187 12.13 6.95 -5.63
N PRO A 188 12.36 7.81 -6.63
CA PRO A 188 11.33 8.17 -7.61
C PRO A 188 10.80 6.97 -8.40
N HIS A 189 9.47 6.81 -8.40
CA HIS A 189 8.79 5.72 -9.10
C HIS A 189 7.46 6.13 -9.73
N CYS A 190 7.07 5.43 -10.80
CA CYS A 190 5.85 5.68 -11.59
C CYS A 190 5.31 4.36 -12.15
N PRO A 191 4.52 3.62 -11.36
CA PRO A 191 3.95 2.37 -11.84
C PRO A 191 2.84 2.58 -12.87
N HIS A 192 2.64 1.60 -13.75
CA HIS A 192 1.57 1.62 -14.76
C HIS A 192 0.91 0.25 -14.93
N ASN A 193 -0.34 0.26 -15.44
CA ASN A 193 -1.05 -0.90 -15.95
C ASN A 193 -1.66 -0.55 -17.31
N TYR A 194 -1.03 -0.96 -18.40
CA TYR A 194 -1.53 -0.75 -19.75
C TYR A 194 -2.21 -2.01 -20.32
N THR A 195 -2.55 -2.96 -19.46
CA THR A 195 -3.34 -4.15 -19.84
C THR A 195 -4.84 -3.86 -19.74
N ASP A 196 -5.65 -4.78 -20.27
CA ASP A 196 -7.12 -4.76 -20.16
C ASP A 196 -7.64 -5.47 -18.89
N HIS A 197 -6.75 -5.84 -17.97
CA HIS A 197 -7.08 -6.59 -16.77
C HIS A 197 -6.64 -5.87 -15.49
N GLU A 198 -7.34 -6.14 -14.40
CA GLU A 198 -6.93 -5.66 -13.07
C GLU A 198 -5.67 -6.39 -12.61
N ARG A 199 -4.82 -5.67 -11.88
CA ARG A 199 -3.70 -6.26 -11.14
C ARG A 199 -3.86 -5.99 -9.67
N THR A 200 -3.78 -7.02 -8.85
CA THR A 200 -3.86 -6.90 -7.39
C THR A 200 -2.62 -7.45 -6.74
N VAL A 201 -2.07 -6.69 -5.80
CA VAL A 201 -0.96 -7.08 -4.92
C VAL A 201 -1.36 -6.84 -3.47
N LEU A 202 -0.72 -7.58 -2.56
CA LEU A 202 -0.69 -7.20 -1.16
C LEU A 202 0.50 -6.25 -0.96
N VAL A 203 0.21 -5.01 -0.59
CA VAL A 203 1.20 -4.04 -0.15
C VAL A 203 1.52 -4.29 1.31
N VAL A 204 2.81 -4.42 1.62
CA VAL A 204 3.32 -4.70 2.95
C VAL A 204 4.42 -3.70 3.27
N ASP A 205 4.11 -2.67 4.05
CA ASP A 205 5.12 -1.79 4.63
C ASP A 205 5.68 -2.40 5.90
N PHE A 206 6.98 -2.29 6.09
CA PHE A 206 7.66 -2.80 7.28
C PHE A 206 8.86 -1.94 7.65
N PHE A 207 9.22 -1.94 8.93
CA PHE A 207 10.37 -1.18 9.41
C PHE A 207 11.66 -1.62 8.72
N LYS A 208 12.49 -0.64 8.37
CA LYS A 208 13.83 -0.89 7.88
C LYS A 208 14.65 -1.66 8.92
N THR A 209 15.42 -2.63 8.44
CA THR A 209 16.25 -3.53 9.27
C THR A 209 17.70 -3.07 9.40
N ASP A 210 18.09 -2.03 8.65
CA ASP A 210 19.42 -1.41 8.67
C ASP A 210 19.53 -0.22 9.64
N GLN A 211 18.45 0.08 10.38
CA GLN A 211 18.37 1.15 11.36
C GLN A 211 17.95 0.61 12.74
N PRO A 212 18.34 1.26 13.86
CA PRO A 212 17.88 0.89 15.19
C PRO A 212 16.35 0.91 15.29
N ARG A 213 15.76 -0.13 15.89
CA ARG A 213 14.30 -0.28 16.01
C ARG A 213 13.64 0.92 16.73
N GLU A 214 14.28 1.41 17.77
CA GLU A 214 13.82 2.58 18.54
C GLU A 214 13.77 3.86 17.70
N ASP A 215 14.68 4.04 16.74
CA ASP A 215 14.72 5.22 15.88
C ASP A 215 13.61 5.20 14.83
N VAL A 216 13.41 4.05 14.17
CA VAL A 216 12.34 3.90 13.17
C VAL A 216 10.95 4.00 13.80
N VAL A 217 10.77 3.47 15.03
CA VAL A 217 9.52 3.61 15.79
C VAL A 217 9.28 5.07 16.18
N ARG A 218 10.29 5.78 16.71
CA ARG A 218 10.16 7.20 17.07
C ARG A 218 9.81 8.04 15.84
N PHE A 219 10.48 7.78 14.72
CA PHE A 219 10.22 8.51 13.47
C PHE A 219 8.79 8.28 12.98
N GLU A 220 8.31 7.03 12.98
CA GLU A 220 6.93 6.72 12.59
C GLU A 220 5.92 7.45 13.47
N GLN A 221 6.09 7.43 14.80
CA GLN A 221 5.19 8.11 15.73
C GLN A 221 5.07 9.61 15.42
N GLU A 222 6.21 10.27 15.16
CA GLU A 222 6.25 11.68 14.77
C GLU A 222 5.56 11.92 13.42
N LEU A 223 5.83 11.08 12.42
CA LEU A 223 5.28 11.21 11.08
C LEU A 223 3.77 10.95 11.05
N VAL A 224 3.31 9.91 11.75
CA VAL A 224 1.87 9.59 11.89
C VAL A 224 1.15 10.74 12.56
N LYS A 225 1.70 11.30 13.64
CA LYS A 225 1.12 12.49 14.29
C LYS A 225 0.94 13.65 13.31
N GLN A 226 1.95 13.91 12.47
CA GLN A 226 1.86 14.96 11.45
C GLN A 226 0.78 14.64 10.40
N ARG A 227 0.81 13.44 9.83
CA ARG A 227 -0.15 13.02 8.79
C ARG A 227 -1.59 12.97 9.28
N MET A 228 -1.82 12.55 10.52
CA MET A 228 -3.15 12.54 11.13
C MET A 228 -3.69 13.95 11.36
N ALA A 229 -2.82 14.94 11.63
CA ALA A 229 -3.22 16.34 11.70
C ALA A 229 -3.53 16.92 10.30
N GLU A 230 -2.91 16.40 9.24
CA GLU A 230 -3.18 16.83 7.86
C GLU A 230 -4.45 16.21 7.27
N ASP A 231 -4.59 14.89 7.39
CA ASP A 231 -5.71 14.09 6.91
C ASP A 231 -5.79 12.78 7.72
N PRO A 232 -6.68 12.68 8.72
CA PRO A 232 -6.79 11.48 9.55
C PRO A 232 -7.24 10.25 8.74
N TYR A 233 -7.87 10.45 7.58
CA TYR A 233 -8.31 9.36 6.69
C TYR A 233 -7.18 8.84 5.78
N SER A 234 -5.98 9.43 5.85
CA SER A 234 -4.77 8.87 5.24
C SER A 234 -4.24 7.64 5.98
N LEU A 235 -4.74 7.38 7.21
CA LEU A 235 -4.29 6.31 8.10
C LEU A 235 -2.78 6.35 8.38
N GLY A 236 -2.19 7.55 8.34
CA GLY A 236 -0.75 7.75 8.52
C GLY A 236 0.13 7.25 7.36
N VAL A 237 -0.46 6.71 6.29
CA VAL A 237 0.28 6.09 5.17
C VAL A 237 0.84 7.13 4.20
N PHE A 238 0.06 8.17 3.90
CA PHE A 238 0.39 9.19 2.91
C PHE A 238 0.43 10.59 3.53
N GLY A 239 1.26 11.47 2.97
CA GLY A 239 1.35 12.86 3.39
C GLY A 239 1.68 13.81 2.24
N LYS A 240 1.68 15.12 2.50
CA LYS A 240 1.92 16.14 1.45
C LYS A 240 3.34 16.12 0.86
N ASN A 241 4.29 15.48 1.55
CA ASN A 241 5.70 15.38 1.17
C ASN A 241 5.98 14.27 0.14
N ASP A 242 4.96 13.54 -0.29
CA ASP A 242 5.08 12.45 -1.28
C ASP A 242 5.16 13.02 -2.72
N LYS A 243 6.19 13.83 -3.00
CA LYS A 243 6.37 14.55 -4.28
C LYS A 243 7.80 14.43 -4.79
N ALA A 244 7.95 13.94 -6.02
CA ALA A 244 9.23 13.99 -6.73
C ALA A 244 9.58 15.45 -7.08
N LYS A 245 10.86 15.76 -7.09
CA LYS A 245 11.35 17.10 -7.45
C LYS A 245 11.38 17.25 -8.98
N PRO A 246 11.25 18.46 -9.55
CA PRO A 246 11.31 18.66 -10.99
C PRO A 246 12.57 18.09 -11.65
N GLU A 247 13.70 18.09 -10.94
CA GLU A 247 14.98 17.55 -11.41
C GLU A 247 14.92 16.02 -11.60
N ASP A 248 14.15 15.31 -10.77
CA ASP A 248 13.97 13.85 -10.88
C ASP A 248 13.28 13.50 -12.21
N PHE A 249 12.31 14.30 -12.64
CA PHE A 249 11.63 14.08 -13.93
C PHE A 249 12.59 14.18 -15.11
N VAL A 250 13.54 15.11 -15.06
CA VAL A 250 14.56 15.27 -16.10
C VAL A 250 15.54 14.09 -16.06
N LEU A 251 16.04 13.75 -14.87
CA LEU A 251 17.03 12.70 -14.67
C LEU A 251 16.54 11.34 -15.19
N TYR A 252 15.27 11.01 -14.98
CA TYR A 252 14.69 9.72 -15.38
C TYR A 252 13.96 9.76 -16.73
N GLY A 253 14.14 10.82 -17.54
CA GLY A 253 13.54 10.91 -18.88
C GLY A 253 12.01 11.06 -18.90
N LEU A 254 11.43 11.52 -17.79
CA LEU A 254 9.99 11.69 -17.55
C LEU A 254 9.56 13.16 -17.60
N SER A 255 10.35 14.05 -18.22
CA SER A 255 10.04 15.49 -18.36
C SER A 255 8.65 15.75 -18.95
N HIS A 256 8.16 14.87 -19.82
CA HIS A 256 6.81 14.96 -20.39
C HIS A 256 5.70 14.91 -19.32
N GLN A 257 5.95 14.32 -18.15
CA GLN A 257 4.99 14.28 -17.04
C GLN A 257 4.89 15.61 -16.27
N LEU A 258 5.86 16.52 -16.42
CA LEU A 258 5.78 17.87 -15.84
C LEU A 258 4.60 18.66 -16.43
N GLU A 259 4.22 18.35 -17.67
CA GLU A 259 3.10 19.01 -18.36
C GLU A 259 1.74 18.37 -18.08
N TRP A 260 1.70 17.23 -17.37
CA TRP A 260 0.43 16.57 -17.04
C TRP A 260 -0.51 17.48 -16.24
N ASP A 261 0.04 18.32 -15.37
CA ASP A 261 -0.77 19.26 -14.57
C ASP A 261 -1.40 20.36 -15.43
N LYS A 262 -0.85 20.66 -16.62
CA LYS A 262 -1.47 21.59 -17.59
C LYS A 262 -2.66 20.96 -18.33
N GLY A 263 -2.66 19.63 -18.48
CA GLY A 263 -3.70 18.88 -19.20
C GLY A 263 -4.79 18.28 -18.30
N LEU A 264 -4.59 18.26 -16.98
CA LEU A 264 -5.53 17.65 -16.03
C LEU A 264 -6.61 18.61 -15.50
N GLY A 265 -6.56 19.90 -15.85
CA GLY A 265 -7.44 20.93 -15.29
C GLY A 265 -7.11 21.18 -13.83
N ALA A 266 -6.92 22.44 -13.46
CA ALA A 266 -6.89 22.83 -12.05
C ALA A 266 -8.25 22.54 -11.38
#